data_AF-A0A8T1WQN9-F1
#
_entry.id   AF-A0A8T1WQN9-F1
#
_cell.length_a   1.000
_cell.length_b   1.000
_cell.length_c   1.000
_cell.angle_alpha   90.00
_cell.angle_beta   90.00
_cell.angle_gamma   90.00
#
_symmetry.space_group_name_H-M   'P 1'
#
loop_
_entity.id
_entity.type
_entity.pdbx_description
1 polymer ?
#
loop_
_entity_poly.entity_id
_entity_poly.type
_entity_poly.pdbx_seq_one_letter_code
_entity_poly.pdbx_strand_id
1 'polypeptide(L)'
;MMEVMPLADSTSKKRRRSIEPVDSSKILSMPLALSPRSMASSPVRALEKTASSVAPAGSEELLRRSLMGLSLQLKLKMILVEAWASDMNSVVMERNLFSIAKELAILKELGVYEQHTCVRFLELARSRMEQLLEQTERRETLHMEAEQMWTMALIQAQETMGASSPASPSVVSEFPLLSGFDASSRDISVLWRAMSIARDRGAQLWHENKPEQALPFLLAADSYMKRFTLKYQRLKVDHAMVDTLQKPPTSPKRTTSRVSFAEEPQVMGIADAEVDRTPISPTKPSKLESLLLRTSREFPTPPF
;
A
#
# COMPACT_ATOMS: atom_id res chain seq x y z
N MET A 1 -63.71 -32.06 33.34
CA MET A 1 -62.33 -32.55 33.20
C MET A 1 -61.80 -32.09 31.85
N MET A 2 -60.88 -31.14 31.84
CA MET A 2 -60.13 -30.73 30.65
C MET A 2 -58.67 -30.69 31.05
N GLU A 3 -57.86 -31.54 30.43
CA GLU A 3 -56.42 -31.59 30.60
C GLU A 3 -55.77 -30.38 29.91
N VAL A 4 -54.88 -29.72 30.64
CA VAL A 4 -54.01 -28.64 30.18
C VAL A 4 -52.62 -29.25 29.96
N MET A 5 -52.12 -29.21 28.73
CA MET A 5 -50.70 -29.44 28.43
C MET A 5 -49.93 -28.11 28.37
N PRO A 6 -48.66 -28.06 28.80
CA PRO A 6 -47.92 -26.82 28.98
C PRO A 6 -47.20 -26.32 27.71
N LEU A 7 -46.99 -25.00 27.70
CA LEU A 7 -46.21 -24.20 26.76
C LEU A 7 -44.78 -24.72 26.52
N ALA A 8 -44.34 -24.70 25.27
CA ALA A 8 -42.94 -24.63 24.90
C ALA A 8 -42.66 -23.28 24.21
N ASP A 9 -41.82 -22.48 24.85
CA ASP A 9 -41.36 -21.17 24.38
C ASP A 9 -40.54 -21.30 23.09
N SER A 10 -40.96 -20.59 22.03
CA SER A 10 -40.16 -20.39 20.82
C SER A 10 -39.58 -18.97 20.82
N THR A 11 -38.47 -18.75 21.54
CA THR A 11 -37.72 -17.50 21.41
C THR A 11 -36.87 -17.51 20.12
N SER A 12 -37.48 -17.15 18.99
CA SER A 12 -36.77 -16.81 17.76
C SER A 12 -36.10 -15.44 17.91
N LYS A 13 -34.89 -15.43 18.50
CA LYS A 13 -34.00 -14.26 18.46
C LYS A 13 -33.37 -14.15 17.07
N LYS A 14 -34.01 -13.36 16.22
CA LYS A 14 -33.48 -12.86 14.94
C LYS A 14 -32.23 -12.01 15.21
N ARG A 15 -31.07 -12.66 15.31
CA ARG A 15 -29.77 -12.02 15.55
C ARG A 15 -29.29 -11.38 14.25
N ARG A 16 -29.79 -10.17 13.97
CA ARG A 16 -29.32 -9.28 12.92
C ARG A 16 -27.85 -8.94 13.23
N ARG A 17 -26.89 -9.69 12.66
CA ARG A 17 -25.48 -9.35 12.75
C ARG A 17 -25.24 -8.12 11.88
N SER A 18 -24.98 -6.99 12.54
CA SER A 18 -24.35 -5.83 11.95
C SER A 18 -23.03 -6.27 11.32
N ILE A 19 -22.90 -6.16 10.01
CA ILE A 19 -21.62 -6.26 9.30
C ILE A 19 -20.97 -4.88 9.46
N GLU A 20 -20.28 -4.68 10.58
CA GLU A 20 -19.34 -3.58 10.65
C GLU A 20 -18.09 -3.97 9.83
N PRO A 21 -17.60 -3.11 8.92
CA PRO A 21 -16.33 -3.35 8.27
C PRO A 21 -15.25 -3.27 9.34
N VAL A 22 -14.54 -4.38 9.53
CA VAL A 22 -13.35 -4.47 10.39
C VAL A 22 -12.41 -3.32 10.05
N ASP A 23 -12.08 -2.50 11.06
CA ASP A 23 -11.16 -1.37 10.95
C ASP A 23 -9.83 -1.82 10.33
N SER A 24 -9.63 -1.47 9.05
CA SER A 24 -8.40 -1.72 8.29
C SER A 24 -7.16 -1.05 8.93
N SER A 25 -7.39 -0.17 9.90
CA SER A 25 -6.37 0.49 10.74
C SER A 25 -5.54 -0.49 11.57
N LYS A 26 -6.09 -1.65 11.95
CA LYS A 26 -5.33 -2.68 12.71
C LYS A 26 -4.36 -3.49 11.84
N ILE A 27 -4.55 -3.49 10.52
CA ILE A 27 -3.64 -4.12 9.56
C ILE A 27 -2.43 -3.21 9.29
N LEU A 28 -2.58 -1.90 9.51
CA LEU A 28 -1.51 -0.90 9.33
C LEU A 28 -0.43 -0.93 10.43
N SER A 29 -0.67 -1.62 11.54
CA SER A 29 0.20 -1.63 12.73
C SER A 29 0.95 -2.94 12.97
N MET A 30 0.96 -3.88 12.02
CA MET A 30 1.76 -5.12 12.19
C MET A 30 3.24 -4.87 11.86
N PRO A 31 4.17 -5.05 12.82
CA PRO A 31 5.58 -5.00 12.54
C PRO A 31 5.99 -6.26 11.78
N LEU A 32 6.23 -6.14 10.47
CA LEU A 32 6.79 -7.21 9.65
C LEU A 32 8.32 -7.17 9.77
N ALA A 33 8.85 -7.82 10.80
CA ALA A 33 10.27 -8.08 10.92
C ALA A 33 10.66 -9.18 9.92
N LEU A 34 11.18 -8.78 8.75
CA LEU A 34 12.00 -9.65 7.92
C LEU A 34 13.44 -9.57 8.45
N SER A 35 13.78 -10.39 9.44
CA SER A 35 15.15 -10.52 9.94
C SER A 35 15.72 -11.89 9.57
N PRO A 36 16.79 -11.98 8.76
CA PRO A 36 17.50 -13.23 8.58
C PRO A 36 18.53 -13.41 9.69
N ARG A 37 18.29 -14.43 10.51
CA ARG A 37 19.26 -15.23 11.28
C ARG A 37 20.14 -14.53 12.30
N SER A 38 19.76 -14.77 13.56
CA SER A 38 20.66 -15.08 14.66
C SER A 38 21.77 -16.06 14.24
N MET A 39 23.02 -15.62 14.34
CA MET A 39 24.15 -16.50 14.65
C MET A 39 24.87 -15.89 15.84
N ALA A 40 25.10 -16.75 16.82
CA ALA A 40 25.64 -16.46 18.13
C ALA A 40 27.07 -15.90 18.07
N SER A 41 27.36 -14.89 18.90
CA SER A 41 28.46 -14.93 19.87
C SER A 41 28.30 -13.81 20.90
N SER A 42 28.51 -14.17 22.16
CA SER A 42 28.46 -13.30 23.34
C SER A 42 29.82 -12.57 23.56
N PRO A 43 29.97 -11.67 24.54
CA PRO A 43 30.54 -10.34 24.33
C PRO A 43 32.01 -10.23 24.77
N VAL A 44 32.83 -9.47 24.05
CA VAL A 44 34.12 -8.98 24.58
C VAL A 44 34.43 -7.57 24.07
N ARG A 45 34.43 -6.64 25.03
CA ARG A 45 35.19 -5.39 25.20
C ARG A 45 35.34 -4.38 24.05
N ALA A 46 34.89 -3.16 24.40
CA ALA A 46 35.38 -1.90 23.89
C ALA A 46 36.91 -1.73 24.08
N LEU A 47 37.62 -1.32 23.02
CA LEU A 47 38.42 -0.10 22.97
C LEU A 47 38.96 0.16 21.55
N GLU A 48 38.71 1.40 21.09
CA GLU A 48 39.57 2.28 20.28
C GLU A 48 40.11 1.91 18.88
N LYS A 49 39.78 2.85 17.97
CA LYS A 49 40.57 3.42 16.86
C LYS A 49 41.15 2.47 15.81
N THR A 50 40.59 2.60 14.61
CA THR A 50 41.31 3.27 13.51
C THR A 50 40.34 3.64 12.39
N ALA A 51 40.47 4.86 11.91
CA ALA A 51 39.74 5.35 10.75
C ALA A 51 40.12 4.54 9.51
N SER A 52 39.14 3.86 8.92
CA SER A 52 39.17 3.47 7.51
C SER A 52 37.89 4.00 6.85
N SER A 53 38.07 5.08 6.10
CA SER A 53 37.07 5.64 5.20
C SER A 53 36.78 4.64 4.06
N VAL A 54 35.83 3.73 4.27
CA VAL A 54 35.32 2.80 3.23
C VAL A 54 33.79 2.89 3.11
N ALA A 55 33.19 4.06 3.35
CA ALA A 55 31.76 4.17 3.63
C ALA A 55 30.81 4.86 2.59
N PRO A 56 31.09 4.96 1.27
CA PRO A 56 30.04 5.32 0.31
C PRO A 56 29.23 4.10 -0.17
N ALA A 57 29.89 2.98 -0.49
CA ALA A 57 29.24 1.79 -1.06
C ALA A 57 28.26 1.10 -0.09
N GLY A 58 28.56 1.10 1.21
CA GLY A 58 27.68 0.50 2.22
C GLY A 58 26.35 1.23 2.41
N SER A 59 26.33 2.56 2.24
CA SER A 59 25.11 3.36 2.43
C SER A 59 24.14 3.22 1.26
N GLU A 60 24.64 3.11 0.03
CA GLU A 60 23.81 2.93 -1.17
C GLU A 60 23.19 1.53 -1.21
N GLU A 61 23.97 0.50 -0.85
CA GLU A 61 23.47 -0.88 -0.78
C GLU A 61 22.40 -1.05 0.32
N LEU A 62 22.56 -0.37 1.47
CA LEU A 62 21.53 -0.34 2.51
C LEU A 62 20.24 0.34 2.02
N LEU A 63 20.37 1.44 1.28
CA LEU A 63 19.22 2.14 0.70
C LEU A 63 18.53 1.28 -0.37
N ARG A 64 19.30 0.58 -1.23
CA ARG A 64 18.77 -0.39 -2.20
C ARG A 64 17.97 -1.49 -1.51
N ARG A 65 18.54 -2.14 -0.49
CA ARG A 65 17.84 -3.18 0.29
C ARG A 65 16.59 -2.66 0.98
N SER A 66 16.65 -1.43 1.51
CA SER A 66 15.50 -0.79 2.14
C SER A 66 14.37 -0.52 1.14
N LEU A 67 14.68 0.00 -0.05
CA LEU A 67 13.70 0.25 -1.11
C LEU A 67 13.09 -1.04 -1.65
N MET A 68 13.91 -2.08 -1.87
CA MET A 68 13.43 -3.41 -2.28
C MET A 68 12.47 -3.99 -1.24
N GLY A 69 12.83 -3.92 0.05
CA GLY A 69 11.95 -4.34 1.14
C GLY A 69 10.64 -3.57 1.16
N LEU A 70 10.69 -2.24 1.00
CA LEU A 70 9.51 -1.38 0.93
C LEU A 70 8.61 -1.71 -0.26
N SER A 71 9.18 -1.93 -1.45
CA SER A 71 8.43 -2.30 -2.66
C SER A 71 7.66 -3.61 -2.46
N LEU A 72 8.32 -4.66 -1.95
CA LEU A 72 7.66 -5.93 -1.64
C LEU A 72 6.58 -5.77 -0.56
N GLN A 73 6.84 -4.99 0.48
CA GLN A 73 5.83 -4.69 1.52
C GLN A 73 4.60 -3.98 0.95
N LEU A 74 4.78 -2.98 0.08
CA LEU A 74 3.68 -2.28 -0.57
C LEU A 74 2.90 -3.20 -1.50
N LYS A 75 3.57 -4.10 -2.24
CA LYS A 75 2.92 -5.13 -3.07
C LYS A 75 2.07 -6.08 -2.23
N LEU A 76 2.62 -6.63 -1.14
CA LEU A 76 1.87 -7.52 -0.25
C LEU A 76 0.68 -6.79 0.37
N LYS A 77 0.88 -5.57 0.87
CA LYS A 77 -0.19 -4.75 1.42
C LYS A 77 -1.30 -4.50 0.38
N MET A 78 -0.93 -4.26 -0.87
CA MET A 78 -1.89 -4.07 -1.97
C MET A 78 -2.68 -5.34 -2.24
N ILE A 79 -2.02 -6.50 -2.28
CA ILE A 79 -2.69 -7.81 -2.43
C ILE A 79 -3.76 -8.01 -1.36
N LEU A 80 -3.42 -7.76 -0.09
CA LEU A 80 -4.35 -7.93 1.02
C LEU A 80 -5.50 -6.92 0.96
N VAL A 81 -5.23 -5.64 0.65
CA VAL A 81 -6.27 -4.60 0.54
C VAL A 81 -7.25 -4.91 -0.59
N GLU A 82 -6.78 -5.39 -1.74
CA GLU A 82 -7.64 -5.79 -2.86
C GLU A 82 -8.50 -7.01 -2.51
N ALA A 83 -7.94 -7.99 -1.80
CA ALA A 83 -8.69 -9.14 -1.32
C ALA A 83 -9.88 -8.70 -0.45
N TRP A 84 -9.62 -7.84 0.56
CA TRP A 84 -10.69 -7.26 1.39
C TRP A 84 -11.69 -6.41 0.60
N ALA A 85 -11.22 -5.59 -0.34
CA ALA A 85 -12.09 -4.75 -1.16
C ALA A 85 -13.01 -5.55 -2.10
N SER A 86 -12.61 -6.78 -2.45
CA SER A 86 -13.39 -7.71 -3.26
C SER A 86 -14.21 -8.71 -2.45
N ASP A 87 -14.30 -8.54 -1.12
CA ASP A 87 -14.96 -9.49 -0.23
C ASP A 87 -14.40 -10.92 -0.37
N MET A 88 -13.05 -11.01 -0.41
CA MET A 88 -12.29 -12.25 -0.55
C MET A 88 -12.67 -13.10 -1.77
N ASN A 89 -13.05 -12.46 -2.87
CA ASN A 89 -13.31 -13.15 -4.13
C ASN A 89 -12.02 -13.78 -4.68
N SER A 90 -11.96 -15.11 -4.71
CA SER A 90 -10.76 -15.86 -5.12
C SER A 90 -10.27 -15.49 -6.52
N VAL A 91 -11.18 -15.25 -7.47
CA VAL A 91 -10.85 -14.86 -8.86
C VAL A 91 -10.17 -13.48 -8.89
N VAL A 92 -10.68 -12.52 -8.12
CA VAL A 92 -10.08 -11.18 -8.02
C VAL A 92 -8.71 -11.25 -7.35
N MET A 93 -8.60 -12.05 -6.28
CA MET A 93 -7.36 -12.27 -5.56
C MET A 93 -6.28 -12.89 -6.45
N GLU A 94 -6.61 -13.95 -7.18
CA GLU A 94 -5.69 -14.65 -8.08
C GLU A 94 -5.25 -13.76 -9.25
N ARG A 95 -6.20 -13.03 -9.86
CA ARG A 95 -5.89 -12.03 -10.90
C ARG A 95 -4.94 -10.95 -10.38
N ASN A 96 -5.17 -10.46 -9.17
CA ASN A 96 -4.34 -9.41 -8.57
C ASN A 96 -2.94 -9.93 -8.23
N LEU A 97 -2.83 -11.14 -7.68
CA LEU A 97 -1.54 -11.79 -7.44
C LEU A 97 -0.77 -12.01 -8.76
N PHE A 98 -1.46 -12.46 -9.81
CA PHE A 98 -0.82 -12.63 -11.12
C PHE A 98 -0.35 -11.31 -11.73
N SER A 99 -1.11 -10.22 -11.55
CA SER A 99 -0.67 -8.87 -11.94
C SER A 99 0.65 -8.49 -11.25
N ILE A 100 0.75 -8.75 -9.94
CA ILE A 100 2.00 -8.55 -9.20
C ILE A 100 3.13 -9.45 -9.70
N ALA A 101 2.85 -10.71 -10.04
CA ALA A 101 3.85 -11.61 -10.60
C ALA A 101 4.45 -11.04 -11.90
N LYS A 102 3.64 -10.45 -12.78
CA LYS A 102 4.12 -9.78 -14.01
C LYS A 102 5.02 -8.59 -13.71
N GLU A 103 4.63 -7.75 -12.75
CA GLU A 103 5.46 -6.62 -12.32
C GLU A 103 6.81 -7.09 -11.77
N LEU A 104 6.81 -8.15 -10.96
CA LEU A 104 8.04 -8.75 -10.42
C LEU A 104 8.91 -9.37 -11.52
N ALA A 105 8.29 -9.97 -12.55
CA ALA A 105 9.01 -10.50 -13.70
C ALA A 105 9.70 -9.38 -14.50
N ILE A 106 9.00 -8.25 -14.75
CA ILE A 106 9.60 -7.07 -15.38
C ILE A 106 10.77 -6.54 -14.54
N LEU A 107 10.57 -6.37 -13.23
CA LEU A 107 11.63 -5.88 -12.34
C LEU A 107 12.81 -6.86 -12.26
N LYS A 108 12.59 -8.17 -12.37
CA LYS A 108 13.66 -9.16 -12.51
C LYS A 108 14.45 -8.97 -13.79
N GLU A 109 13.79 -8.80 -14.93
CA GLU A 109 14.49 -8.59 -16.21
C GLU A 109 15.26 -7.26 -16.23
N LEU A 110 14.79 -6.26 -15.50
CA LEU A 110 15.52 -5.00 -15.25
C LEU A 110 16.66 -5.14 -14.22
N GLY A 111 16.94 -6.35 -13.72
CA GLY A 111 18.03 -6.61 -12.78
C GLY A 111 17.80 -6.10 -11.35
N VAL A 112 16.54 -5.79 -11.01
CA VAL A 112 16.17 -5.29 -9.68
C VAL A 112 16.09 -6.43 -8.67
N TYR A 113 15.42 -7.53 -9.04
CA TYR A 113 15.20 -8.69 -8.19
C TYR A 113 15.81 -9.97 -8.78
N GLU A 114 16.20 -10.88 -7.91
CA GLU A 114 16.54 -12.26 -8.28
C GLU A 114 15.29 -13.13 -8.35
N GLN A 115 15.30 -14.13 -9.23
CA GLN A 115 14.17 -15.07 -9.42
C GLN A 115 13.68 -15.71 -8.12
N HIS A 116 14.60 -16.23 -7.30
CA HIS A 116 14.25 -16.85 -6.02
C HIS A 116 13.55 -15.88 -5.06
N THR A 117 13.89 -14.59 -5.11
CA THR A 117 13.22 -13.55 -4.30
C THR A 117 11.78 -13.36 -4.77
N CYS A 118 11.56 -13.31 -6.09
CA CYS A 118 10.22 -13.18 -6.67
C CYS A 118 9.32 -14.38 -6.34
N VAL A 119 9.81 -15.61 -6.54
CA VAL A 119 9.04 -16.83 -6.26
C VAL A 119 8.68 -16.92 -4.78
N ARG A 120 9.65 -16.73 -3.87
CA ARG A 120 9.37 -16.74 -2.42
C ARG A 120 8.37 -15.69 -1.99
N PHE A 121 8.39 -14.52 -2.63
CA PHE A 121 7.37 -13.50 -2.38
C PHE A 121 5.98 -13.97 -2.81
N LEU A 122 5.87 -14.59 -3.99
CA LEU A 122 4.60 -15.12 -4.50
C LEU A 122 4.05 -16.25 -3.61
N GLU A 123 4.90 -17.16 -3.15
CA GLU A 123 4.54 -18.20 -2.17
C GLU A 123 4.02 -17.59 -0.87
N LEU A 124 4.74 -16.61 -0.32
CA LEU A 124 4.33 -15.90 0.89
C LEU A 124 2.96 -15.23 0.68
N ALA A 125 2.79 -14.51 -0.41
CA ALA A 125 1.55 -13.80 -0.72
C ALA A 125 0.37 -14.77 -0.92
N ARG A 126 0.60 -15.89 -1.62
CA ARG A 126 -0.38 -16.96 -1.81
C ARG A 126 -0.80 -17.57 -0.48
N SER A 127 0.15 -17.95 0.37
CA SER A 127 -0.13 -18.48 1.71
C SER A 127 -0.97 -17.51 2.57
N ARG A 128 -0.68 -16.21 2.50
CA ARG A 128 -1.49 -15.20 3.19
C ARG A 128 -2.91 -15.08 2.65
N MET A 129 -3.09 -15.24 1.34
CA MET A 129 -4.40 -15.24 0.72
C MET A 129 -5.20 -16.50 1.05
N GLU A 130 -4.57 -17.68 1.09
CA GLU A 130 -5.20 -18.92 1.56
C GLU A 130 -5.70 -18.77 3.00
N GLN A 131 -4.87 -18.20 3.89
CA GLN A 131 -5.27 -17.90 5.27
C GLN A 131 -6.48 -16.94 5.37
N LEU A 132 -6.65 -16.05 4.39
CA LEU A 132 -7.83 -15.18 4.32
C LEU A 132 -9.06 -15.95 3.81
N LEU A 133 -8.89 -16.81 2.81
CA LEU A 133 -9.97 -17.64 2.27
C LEU A 133 -10.48 -18.65 3.29
N GLU A 134 -9.62 -19.19 4.14
CA GLU A 134 -10.00 -20.06 5.27
C GLU A 134 -10.97 -19.38 6.26
N GLN A 135 -10.93 -18.04 6.36
CA GLN A 135 -11.84 -17.28 7.22
C GLN A 135 -13.23 -17.10 6.58
N THR A 136 -13.37 -17.44 5.30
CA THR A 136 -14.63 -17.32 4.56
C THR A 136 -15.42 -18.63 4.61
N GLU A 137 -16.75 -18.51 4.65
CA GLU A 137 -17.64 -19.69 4.63
C GLU A 137 -17.67 -20.38 3.25
N ARG A 138 -17.16 -19.72 2.20
CA ARG A 138 -17.27 -20.15 0.80
C ARG A 138 -16.35 -21.32 0.42
N ARG A 139 -15.34 -21.61 1.25
CA ARG A 139 -14.32 -22.67 1.00
C ARG A 139 -13.70 -22.59 -0.41
N GLU A 140 -13.53 -21.38 -0.91
CA GLU A 140 -12.84 -21.15 -2.18
C GLU A 140 -11.32 -21.34 -1.98
N THR A 141 -10.64 -21.76 -3.05
CA THR A 141 -9.18 -21.95 -3.06
C THR A 141 -8.57 -21.22 -4.24
N LEU A 142 -7.30 -20.86 -4.12
CA LEU A 142 -6.51 -20.37 -5.25
C LEU A 142 -6.09 -21.54 -6.13
N HIS A 143 -6.30 -21.43 -7.43
CA HIS A 143 -6.08 -22.53 -8.36
C HIS A 143 -4.63 -22.60 -8.82
N MET A 144 -4.02 -21.44 -9.08
CA MET A 144 -2.66 -21.39 -9.60
C MET A 144 -1.60 -21.37 -8.49
N GLU A 145 -0.63 -22.28 -8.60
CA GLU A 145 0.53 -22.33 -7.70
C GLU A 145 1.53 -21.20 -8.01
N ALA A 146 2.35 -20.83 -7.03
CA ALA A 146 3.30 -19.71 -7.17
C ALA A 146 4.31 -19.91 -8.31
N GLU A 147 4.85 -21.13 -8.48
CA GLU A 147 5.79 -21.47 -9.55
C GLU A 147 5.15 -21.42 -10.94
N GLN A 148 3.91 -21.91 -11.06
CA GLN A 148 3.14 -21.84 -12.30
C GLN A 148 2.87 -20.38 -12.68
N MET A 149 2.43 -19.59 -11.70
CA MET A 149 2.19 -18.16 -11.84
C MET A 149 3.46 -17.41 -12.28
N TRP A 150 4.59 -17.71 -11.66
CA TRP A 150 5.89 -17.12 -12.00
C TRP A 150 6.28 -17.46 -13.43
N THR A 151 6.19 -18.74 -13.83
CA THR A 151 6.54 -19.19 -15.17
C THR A 151 5.73 -18.44 -16.24
N MET A 152 4.41 -18.35 -16.06
CA MET A 152 3.53 -17.63 -16.98
C MET A 152 3.82 -16.12 -17.01
N ALA A 153 4.07 -15.52 -15.84
CA ALA A 153 4.38 -14.10 -15.74
C ALA A 153 5.71 -13.76 -16.41
N LEU A 154 6.72 -14.62 -16.27
CA LEU A 154 8.04 -14.45 -16.87
C LEU A 154 7.97 -14.50 -18.40
N ILE A 155 7.26 -15.48 -18.96
CA ILE A 155 7.04 -15.58 -20.41
C ILE A 155 6.39 -14.30 -20.95
N GLN A 156 5.30 -13.84 -20.32
CA GLN A 156 4.60 -12.63 -20.76
C GLN A 156 5.43 -11.35 -20.61
N ALA A 157 6.26 -11.26 -19.57
CA ALA A 157 7.16 -10.12 -19.40
C ALA A 157 8.22 -10.09 -20.51
N GLN A 158 8.80 -11.23 -20.87
CA GLN A 158 9.79 -11.35 -21.94
C GLN A 158 9.19 -11.01 -23.31
N GLU A 159 7.95 -11.44 -23.59
CA GLU A 159 7.22 -11.05 -24.80
C GLU A 159 6.99 -9.54 -24.85
N THR A 160 6.61 -8.92 -23.73
CA THR A 160 6.33 -7.48 -23.65
C THR A 160 7.59 -6.64 -23.85
N MET A 161 8.73 -7.08 -23.31
CA MET A 161 10.03 -6.39 -23.49
C MET A 161 10.64 -6.63 -24.88
N GLY A 162 10.46 -7.84 -25.43
CA GLY A 162 10.96 -8.21 -26.76
C GLY A 162 10.17 -7.60 -27.92
N ALA A 163 8.90 -7.25 -27.71
CA ALA A 163 8.02 -6.65 -28.74
C ALA A 163 8.24 -5.14 -28.97
N SER A 164 9.32 -4.55 -28.44
CA SER A 164 9.65 -3.12 -28.59
C SER A 164 10.12 -2.78 -30.02
N SER A 165 9.18 -2.75 -30.96
CA SER A 165 9.30 -2.05 -32.25
C SER A 165 8.82 -0.60 -32.08
N PRO A 166 9.55 0.43 -32.55
CA PRO A 166 9.24 1.83 -32.26
C PRO A 166 8.17 2.35 -33.23
N ALA A 167 6.90 2.07 -32.96
CA ALA A 167 5.82 2.65 -33.75
C ALA A 167 4.52 2.74 -32.96
N SER A 168 4.40 3.75 -32.07
CA SER A 168 3.15 4.50 -31.83
C SER A 168 3.39 5.63 -30.80
N PRO A 169 3.21 6.91 -31.19
CA PRO A 169 3.29 8.04 -30.27
C PRO A 169 1.91 8.30 -29.68
N SER A 170 1.51 7.59 -28.63
CA SER A 170 0.25 7.88 -27.95
C SER A 170 0.14 7.13 -26.63
N VAL A 171 0.84 7.62 -25.60
CA VAL A 171 0.42 7.81 -24.20
C VAL A 171 1.68 8.31 -23.50
N VAL A 172 1.69 9.56 -23.03
CA VAL A 172 2.76 10.06 -22.15
C VAL A 172 2.56 9.38 -20.80
N SER A 173 3.10 8.16 -20.65
CA SER A 173 3.08 7.46 -19.37
C SER A 173 4.00 8.21 -18.40
N GLU A 174 3.53 8.51 -17.18
CA GLU A 174 4.34 9.08 -16.09
C GLU A 174 5.54 8.17 -15.74
N PHE A 175 5.49 6.89 -16.14
CA PHE A 175 6.53 5.88 -15.89
C PHE A 175 7.05 5.28 -17.21
N PRO A 176 7.74 6.07 -18.05
CA PRO A 176 8.16 5.65 -19.39
C PRO A 176 9.21 4.53 -19.36
N LEU A 177 9.93 4.36 -18.25
CA LEU A 177 10.93 3.30 -18.06
C LEU A 177 10.33 1.94 -17.66
N LEU A 178 9.02 1.90 -17.38
CA LEU A 178 8.29 0.70 -16.95
C LEU A 178 7.32 0.23 -18.05
N SER A 179 7.80 0.03 -19.28
CA SER A 179 7.02 -0.61 -20.34
C SER A 179 6.47 -1.95 -19.84
N GLY A 180 5.14 -2.11 -19.87
CA GLY A 180 4.45 -3.27 -19.27
C GLY A 180 3.70 -2.98 -17.95
N PHE A 181 3.87 -1.80 -17.35
CA PHE A 181 3.05 -1.33 -16.23
C PHE A 181 1.79 -0.54 -16.69
N ASP A 182 1.47 -0.54 -17.99
CA ASP A 182 0.34 0.19 -18.56
C ASP A 182 -1.01 -0.22 -17.97
N ALA A 183 -1.16 -1.50 -17.62
CA ALA A 183 -2.35 -1.98 -16.90
C ALA A 183 -2.46 -1.33 -15.51
N SER A 184 -1.35 -1.25 -14.77
CA SER A 184 -1.30 -0.63 -13.45
C SER A 184 -1.53 0.88 -13.49
N SER A 185 -1.03 1.58 -14.52
CA SER A 185 -1.29 3.01 -14.72
C SER A 185 -2.77 3.28 -15.05
N ARG A 186 -3.37 2.46 -15.93
CA ARG A 186 -4.81 2.53 -16.23
C ARG A 186 -5.66 2.25 -15.00
N ASP A 187 -5.33 1.23 -14.21
CA ASP A 187 -6.04 0.90 -12.97
C ASP A 187 -6.03 2.07 -11.97
N ILE A 188 -4.88 2.74 -11.81
CA ILE A 188 -4.76 3.94 -10.96
C ILE A 188 -5.65 5.06 -11.47
N SER A 189 -5.65 5.30 -12.79
CA SER A 189 -6.46 6.34 -13.42
C SER A 189 -7.96 6.07 -13.22
N VAL A 190 -8.38 4.81 -13.33
CA VAL A 190 -9.77 4.38 -13.08
C VAL A 190 -10.14 4.60 -11.61
N LEU A 191 -9.27 4.23 -10.67
CA LEU A 191 -9.51 4.45 -9.24
C LEU A 191 -9.61 5.93 -8.89
N TRP A 192 -8.75 6.76 -9.47
CA TRP A 192 -8.79 8.22 -9.29
C TRP A 192 -10.11 8.81 -9.78
N ARG A 193 -10.56 8.41 -10.97
CA ARG A 193 -11.84 8.85 -11.54
C ARG A 193 -13.02 8.39 -10.69
N ALA A 194 -13.04 7.12 -10.27
CA ALA A 194 -14.10 6.57 -9.42
C ALA A 194 -14.14 7.26 -8.05
N MET A 195 -12.98 7.54 -7.45
CA MET A 195 -12.86 8.31 -6.22
C MET A 195 -13.45 9.72 -6.38
N SER A 196 -13.07 10.43 -7.44
CA SER A 196 -13.53 11.80 -7.69
C SER A 196 -15.05 11.85 -7.85
N ILE A 197 -15.62 10.95 -8.67
CA ILE A 197 -17.07 10.85 -8.87
C ILE A 197 -17.79 10.55 -7.55
N ALA A 198 -17.31 9.57 -6.78
CA ALA A 198 -17.91 9.20 -5.51
C ALA A 198 -17.83 10.33 -4.47
N ARG A 199 -16.69 11.02 -4.39
CA ARG A 199 -16.49 12.19 -3.53
C ARG A 199 -17.47 13.30 -3.91
N ASP A 200 -17.50 13.69 -5.17
CA ASP A 200 -18.29 14.83 -5.64
C ASP A 200 -19.79 14.55 -5.44
N ARG A 201 -20.24 13.31 -5.72
CA ARG A 201 -21.62 12.90 -5.46
C ARG A 201 -21.95 12.88 -3.96
N GLY A 202 -21.04 12.36 -3.13
CA GLY A 202 -21.20 12.36 -1.68
C GLY A 202 -21.28 13.77 -1.10
N ALA A 203 -20.43 14.69 -1.59
CA ALA A 203 -20.43 16.10 -1.19
C ALA A 203 -21.73 16.81 -1.61
N GLN A 204 -22.24 16.56 -2.83
CA GLN A 204 -23.53 17.11 -3.26
C GLN A 204 -24.67 16.68 -2.32
N LEU A 205 -24.80 15.37 -2.05
CA LEU A 205 -25.84 14.83 -1.18
C LEU A 205 -25.72 15.33 0.26
N TRP A 206 -24.49 15.58 0.72
CA TRP A 206 -24.22 16.21 2.01
C TRP A 206 -24.79 17.64 2.06
N HIS A 207 -24.48 18.46 1.05
CA HIS A 207 -24.97 19.85 0.96
C HIS A 207 -26.49 19.94 0.73
N GLU A 208 -27.11 18.90 0.18
CA GLU A 208 -28.57 18.75 0.08
C GLU A 208 -29.25 18.28 1.38
N ASN A 209 -28.52 18.19 2.51
CA ASN A 209 -29.01 17.67 3.79
C ASN A 209 -29.52 16.21 3.72
N LYS A 210 -28.90 15.37 2.88
CA LYS A 210 -29.19 13.92 2.77
C LYS A 210 -28.01 13.07 3.25
N PRO A 211 -27.63 13.15 4.55
CA PRO A 211 -26.42 12.50 5.05
C PRO A 211 -26.44 10.97 4.95
N GLU A 212 -27.61 10.34 5.11
CA GLU A 212 -27.76 8.89 4.97
C GLU A 212 -27.50 8.40 3.54
N GLN A 213 -27.84 9.22 2.54
CA GLN A 213 -27.59 8.91 1.13
C GLN A 213 -26.16 9.26 0.73
N ALA A 214 -25.55 10.27 1.37
CA ALA A 214 -24.16 10.64 1.13
C ALA A 214 -23.17 9.59 1.65
N LEU A 215 -23.48 8.94 2.79
CA LEU A 215 -22.58 8.05 3.49
C LEU A 215 -21.99 6.91 2.63
N PRO A 216 -22.76 6.15 1.83
CA PRO A 216 -22.20 5.11 0.96
C PRO A 216 -21.20 5.64 -0.07
N PHE A 217 -21.48 6.80 -0.67
CA PHE A 217 -20.58 7.41 -1.66
C PHE A 217 -19.28 7.87 -1.02
N LEU A 218 -19.36 8.48 0.17
CA LEU A 218 -18.17 8.94 0.87
C LEU A 218 -17.32 7.75 1.35
N LEU A 219 -17.93 6.66 1.84
CA LEU A 219 -17.21 5.41 2.17
C LEU A 219 -16.53 4.80 0.94
N ALA A 220 -17.21 4.80 -0.21
CA ALA A 220 -16.61 4.34 -1.47
C ALA A 220 -15.43 5.23 -1.89
N ALA A 221 -15.56 6.55 -1.78
CA ALA A 221 -14.48 7.49 -2.07
C ALA A 221 -13.25 7.25 -1.18
N ASP A 222 -13.43 7.05 0.13
CA ASP A 222 -12.33 6.70 1.06
C ASP A 222 -11.67 5.36 0.69
N SER A 223 -12.46 4.35 0.31
CA SER A 223 -11.95 3.06 -0.16
C SER A 223 -11.12 3.20 -1.45
N TYR A 224 -11.63 3.93 -2.45
CA TYR A 224 -10.90 4.21 -3.68
C TYR A 224 -9.63 5.01 -3.43
N MET A 225 -9.66 6.01 -2.55
CA MET A 225 -8.50 6.82 -2.18
C MET A 225 -7.38 5.96 -1.57
N LYS A 226 -7.73 5.03 -0.66
CA LYS A 226 -6.75 4.11 -0.06
C LYS A 226 -6.10 3.21 -1.12
N ARG A 227 -6.90 2.64 -2.02
CA ARG A 227 -6.41 1.78 -3.11
C ARG A 227 -5.54 2.56 -4.10
N PHE A 228 -5.98 3.76 -4.47
CA PHE A 228 -5.25 4.69 -5.32
C PHE A 228 -3.87 5.02 -4.72
N THR A 229 -3.86 5.51 -3.47
CA THR A 229 -2.62 5.93 -2.78
C THR A 229 -1.62 4.79 -2.73
N LEU A 230 -2.08 3.58 -2.40
CA LEU A 230 -1.23 2.41 -2.27
C LEU A 230 -0.65 1.96 -3.63
N LYS A 231 -1.49 1.87 -4.67
CA LYS A 231 -1.03 1.50 -6.03
C LYS A 231 -0.09 2.54 -6.62
N TYR A 232 -0.37 3.83 -6.41
CA TYR A 232 0.46 4.94 -6.88
C TYR A 232 1.81 4.98 -6.16
N GLN A 233 1.83 4.89 -4.82
CA GLN A 233 3.08 4.82 -4.05
C GLN A 233 3.94 3.63 -4.46
N ARG A 234 3.34 2.44 -4.62
CA ARG A 234 4.05 1.25 -5.11
C ARG A 234 4.74 1.51 -6.44
N LEU A 235 4.01 2.06 -7.42
CA LEU A 235 4.54 2.38 -8.74
C LEU A 235 5.69 3.40 -8.69
N LYS A 236 5.57 4.43 -7.85
CA LYS A 236 6.65 5.41 -7.64
C LYS A 236 7.89 4.79 -7.01
N VAL A 237 7.73 3.88 -6.04
CA VAL A 237 8.86 3.17 -5.44
C VAL A 237 9.54 2.28 -6.47
N ASP A 238 8.77 1.56 -7.29
CA ASP A 238 9.33 0.72 -8.35
C ASP A 238 10.10 1.54 -9.39
N HIS A 239 9.54 2.68 -9.82
CA HIS A 239 10.23 3.59 -10.73
C HIS A 239 11.52 4.15 -10.11
N ALA A 240 11.46 4.63 -8.86
CA ALA A 240 12.64 5.11 -8.16
C ALA A 240 13.71 4.02 -8.01
N MET A 241 13.29 2.76 -7.80
CA MET A 241 14.21 1.62 -7.78
C MET A 241 14.87 1.44 -9.15
N VAL A 242 14.12 1.41 -10.23
CA VAL A 242 14.71 1.30 -11.58
C VAL A 242 15.68 2.46 -11.86
N ASP A 243 15.30 3.71 -11.54
CA ASP A 243 16.14 4.90 -11.72
C ASP A 243 17.46 4.82 -10.95
N THR A 244 17.41 4.39 -9.69
CA THR A 244 18.60 4.28 -8.82
C THR A 244 19.54 3.15 -9.24
N LEU A 245 19.00 2.10 -9.87
CA LEU A 245 19.77 0.91 -10.23
C LEU A 245 20.32 0.96 -11.66
N GLN A 246 19.74 1.78 -12.53
CA GLN A 246 20.23 2.01 -13.89
C GLN A 246 21.25 3.15 -13.99
N LYS A 247 21.26 4.12 -13.05
CA LYS A 247 22.25 5.20 -13.07
C LYS A 247 23.60 4.70 -12.52
N PRO A 248 24.72 4.91 -13.24
CA PRO A 248 26.04 4.69 -12.66
C PRO A 248 26.21 5.60 -11.43
N PRO A 249 26.95 5.16 -10.39
CA PRO A 249 27.16 5.93 -9.17
C PRO A 249 27.90 7.22 -9.53
N THR A 250 27.15 8.28 -9.83
CA THR A 250 27.67 9.62 -9.95
C THR A 250 27.85 10.10 -8.53
N SER A 251 29.09 10.03 -8.05
CA SER A 251 29.47 10.52 -6.73
C SER A 251 28.82 11.88 -6.50
N PRO A 252 27.81 12.01 -5.63
CA PRO A 252 27.28 13.33 -5.34
C PRO A 252 28.42 14.09 -4.67
N LYS A 253 28.76 15.27 -5.19
CA LYS A 253 29.55 16.26 -4.45
C LYS A 253 28.72 16.69 -3.24
N ARG A 254 28.64 15.83 -2.22
CA ARG A 254 28.04 16.15 -0.94
C ARG A 254 28.97 17.14 -0.27
N THR A 255 28.64 18.42 -0.39
CA THR A 255 29.05 19.37 0.63
C THR A 255 28.47 18.86 1.94
N THR A 256 29.34 18.46 2.86
CA THR A 256 28.98 18.06 4.23
C THR A 256 28.46 19.28 4.97
N SER A 257 27.27 19.78 4.60
CA SER A 257 26.54 20.76 5.39
C SER A 257 26.00 20.01 6.60
N ARG A 258 26.83 19.95 7.62
CA ARG A 258 26.49 19.39 8.93
C ARG A 258 25.54 20.39 9.57
N VAL A 259 24.31 19.97 9.85
CA VAL A 259 23.36 20.77 10.62
C VAL A 259 23.99 21.04 11.98
N SER A 260 24.27 22.30 12.26
CA SER A 260 24.73 22.78 13.55
C SER A 260 23.60 23.58 14.18
N PHE A 261 23.46 23.46 15.49
CA PHE A 261 22.56 24.29 16.27
C PHE A 261 23.34 25.52 16.73
N ALA A 262 22.67 26.67 16.80
CA ALA A 262 23.25 27.86 17.42
C ALA A 262 23.60 27.54 18.88
N GLU A 263 24.79 27.98 19.32
CA GLU A 263 25.30 27.74 20.68
C GLU A 263 24.46 28.49 21.73
N GLU A 264 23.83 29.59 21.35
CA GLU A 264 22.93 30.36 22.20
C GLU A 264 21.48 30.33 21.64
N PRO A 265 20.48 30.10 22.51
CA PRO A 265 19.09 30.09 22.10
C PRO A 265 18.65 31.48 21.66
N GLN A 266 18.38 31.66 20.37
CA GLN A 266 17.81 32.90 19.85
C GLN A 266 16.30 32.91 20.08
N VAL A 267 15.82 33.77 20.98
CA VAL A 267 14.38 34.00 21.19
C VAL A 267 13.85 34.83 20.01
N MET A 268 13.18 34.17 19.06
CA MET A 268 12.62 34.80 17.85
C MET A 268 11.39 35.68 18.12
N GLY A 269 10.83 35.65 19.32
CA GLY A 269 9.71 36.48 19.71
C GLY A 269 9.20 36.17 21.11
N ILE A 270 8.62 37.17 21.76
CA ILE A 270 7.85 37.00 22.99
C ILE A 270 6.40 36.85 22.54
N ALA A 271 5.77 35.76 22.97
CA ALA A 271 4.44 35.45 22.50
C ALA A 271 3.43 36.41 23.16
N ASP A 272 2.64 37.09 22.35
CA ASP A 272 1.68 38.13 22.75
C ASP A 272 0.73 37.66 23.86
N ALA A 273 0.63 38.45 24.92
CA ALA A 273 -0.15 38.18 26.13
C ALA A 273 -1.66 38.27 25.90
N GLU A 274 -2.09 39.00 24.86
CA GLU A 274 -3.50 39.21 24.52
C GLU A 274 -4.08 38.10 23.63
N VAL A 275 -3.23 37.17 23.16
CA VAL A 275 -3.69 36.04 22.35
C VAL A 275 -4.19 34.94 23.27
N ASP A 276 -5.50 34.68 23.21
CA ASP A 276 -6.13 33.54 23.88
C ASP A 276 -5.49 32.22 23.39
N ARG A 277 -4.80 31.55 24.32
CA ARG A 277 -4.19 30.23 24.12
C ARG A 277 -4.88 29.16 24.95
N THR A 278 -6.11 29.42 25.41
CA THR A 278 -6.92 28.35 25.98
C THR A 278 -6.92 27.19 24.99
N PRO A 279 -6.71 25.94 25.47
CA PRO A 279 -6.75 24.80 24.59
C PRO A 279 -8.10 24.83 23.89
N ILE A 280 -8.07 25.05 22.57
CA ILE A 280 -9.23 24.79 21.74
C ILE A 280 -9.64 23.39 22.15
N SER A 281 -10.87 23.22 22.61
CA SER A 281 -11.42 21.93 22.97
C SER A 281 -12.19 21.45 21.75
N PRO A 282 -11.53 21.04 20.64
CA PRO A 282 -12.26 20.55 19.50
C PRO A 282 -13.02 19.31 19.98
N THR A 283 -14.33 19.36 19.85
CA THR A 283 -15.13 18.15 19.88
C THR A 283 -14.55 17.20 18.84
N LYS A 284 -14.38 15.92 19.22
CA LYS A 284 -13.89 14.92 18.27
C LYS A 284 -14.84 14.93 17.07
N PRO A 285 -14.34 15.16 15.84
CA PRO A 285 -15.20 15.13 14.67
C PRO A 285 -15.89 13.77 14.61
N SER A 286 -17.18 13.78 14.33
CA SER A 286 -17.95 12.56 14.10
C SER A 286 -17.29 11.71 13.00
N LYS A 287 -17.64 10.42 12.95
CA LYS A 287 -17.11 9.51 11.92
C LYS A 287 -17.34 10.06 10.50
N LEU A 288 -18.45 10.75 10.31
CA LEU A 288 -18.91 11.33 9.06
C LEU A 288 -18.14 12.62 8.72
N GLU A 289 -17.98 13.53 9.69
CA GLU A 289 -17.15 14.73 9.55
C GLU A 289 -15.68 14.38 9.31
N SER A 290 -15.17 13.38 10.03
CA SER A 290 -13.81 12.86 9.82
C SER A 290 -13.62 12.34 8.40
N LEU A 291 -14.67 11.73 7.84
CA LEU A 291 -14.61 11.15 6.52
C LEU A 291 -14.73 12.22 5.44
N LEU A 292 -15.58 13.23 5.63
CA LEU A 292 -15.61 14.45 4.82
C LEU A 292 -14.25 15.16 4.83
N LEU A 293 -13.66 15.42 6.00
CA LEU A 293 -12.36 16.08 6.10
C LEU A 293 -11.25 15.33 5.34
N ARG A 294 -11.34 13.99 5.26
CA ARG A 294 -10.40 13.18 4.48
C ARG A 294 -10.68 13.25 2.98
N THR A 295 -11.95 13.25 2.57
CA THR A 295 -12.34 13.30 1.15
C THR A 295 -12.23 14.71 0.57
N SER A 296 -12.34 15.76 1.39
CA SER A 296 -12.17 17.17 1.01
C SER A 296 -10.72 17.60 0.81
N ARG A 297 -9.73 16.74 1.13
CA ARG A 297 -8.32 17.05 0.86
C ARG A 297 -8.09 17.13 -0.66
N GLU A 298 -7.74 18.32 -1.13
CA GLU A 298 -7.20 18.49 -2.48
C GLU A 298 -5.82 17.85 -2.53
N PHE A 299 -5.76 16.64 -3.08
CA PHE A 299 -4.48 16.03 -3.43
C PHE A 299 -4.00 16.62 -4.75
N PRO A 300 -2.68 16.82 -4.93
CA PRO A 300 -2.14 17.20 -6.23
C PRO A 300 -2.67 16.20 -7.27
N THR A 301 -3.40 16.72 -8.25
CA THR A 301 -4.01 15.92 -9.30
C THR A 301 -2.87 15.34 -10.13
N PRO A 302 -2.72 14.01 -10.22
CA PRO A 302 -1.70 13.43 -11.07
C PRO A 302 -2.01 13.80 -12.52
N PRO A 303 -1.01 14.21 -13.33
CA PRO A 303 -1.21 14.40 -14.77
C PRO A 303 -1.37 13.01 -15.40
N PHE A 304 -2.60 12.62 -15.70
CA PHE A 304 -2.92 11.42 -16.46
C PHE A 304 -3.19 11.74 -17.93
#